data_AF-A0A3D5QCC9-F1
#
_entry.id   AF-A0A3D5QCC9-F1
#
_cell.length_a   1.000
_cell.length_b   1.000
_cell.length_c   1.000
_cell.angle_alpha   90.00
_cell.angle_beta   90.00
_cell.angle_gamma   90.00
#
_symmetry.space_group_name_H-M   'P 1'
#
loop_
_entity.id
_entity.type
_entity.pdbx_description
1 polymer ?
#
loop_
_entity_poly.entity_id
_entity_poly.type
_entity_poly.pdbx_seq_one_letter_code
_entity_poly.pdbx_strand_id
1 'polypeptide(L)'
;SSAVECGIFEVLTDDMDEFLDFNPDLIYIAVPVNAGIEVLQELGHKNVRTLITDACSTKATICYEAGKLGLNFCGGHPIAGKEVSGFANSEAELLKGALHILTDGDEASVEILKKLHEKIGMKVKVMKAEYHDEIFGVVSHFPHLISFALMELILKKDKNLLEYTGGGFKDFTRIAASDPVMWSDIFTDNSEHISNVIDEYIDILNDWKQQINKKEKPVLMKKIRHVSSARQCLYEKI
;
A
#
# COMPACT_ATOMS: atom_id res chain seq x y z
N SER A 1 -10.58 7.34 23.22
CA SER A 1 -10.88 7.72 21.83
C SER A 1 -11.95 6.77 21.29
N SER A 2 -12.68 7.13 20.24
CA SER A 2 -13.88 6.42 19.71
C SER A 2 -13.78 4.90 19.53
N ALA A 3 -12.56 4.34 19.47
CA ALA A 3 -12.31 2.89 19.50
C ALA A 3 -12.80 2.21 20.79
N VAL A 4 -12.67 2.85 21.96
CA VAL A 4 -13.05 2.24 23.26
C VAL A 4 -14.58 2.09 23.39
N GLU A 5 -15.33 2.99 22.75
CA GLU A 5 -16.79 3.09 22.92
C GLU A 5 -17.59 2.22 21.93
N CYS A 6 -16.93 1.63 20.92
CA CYS A 6 -17.61 0.92 19.84
C CYS A 6 -17.94 -0.55 20.14
N GLY A 7 -17.47 -1.09 21.27
CA GLY A 7 -17.71 -2.48 21.68
C GLY A 7 -17.01 -3.55 20.83
N ILE A 8 -16.11 -3.15 19.92
CA ILE A 8 -15.32 -4.06 19.08
C ILE A 8 -14.11 -4.61 19.85
N PHE A 9 -13.51 -3.80 20.74
CA PHE A 9 -12.37 -4.20 21.55
C PHE A 9 -12.82 -4.60 22.95
N GLU A 10 -12.45 -5.80 23.39
CA GLU A 10 -12.73 -6.28 24.75
C GLU A 10 -11.80 -5.64 25.78
N VAL A 11 -10.53 -5.45 25.41
CA VAL A 11 -9.48 -4.85 26.25
C VAL A 11 -8.60 -3.95 25.40
N LEU A 12 -8.04 -2.91 26.03
CA LEU A 12 -7.04 -2.02 25.45
C LEU A 12 -5.87 -1.90 26.42
N THR A 13 -4.66 -2.09 25.90
CA THR A 13 -3.42 -1.91 26.66
C THR A 13 -2.37 -1.30 25.75
N ASP A 14 -1.46 -0.52 26.33
CA ASP A 14 -0.22 -0.04 25.73
C ASP A 14 1.02 -0.77 26.28
N ASP A 15 0.80 -1.80 27.11
CA ASP A 15 1.85 -2.66 27.67
C ASP A 15 1.87 -4.02 26.96
N MET A 16 3.03 -4.37 26.39
CA MET A 16 3.19 -5.60 25.62
C MET A 16 3.11 -6.85 26.50
N ASP A 17 3.53 -6.79 27.77
CA ASP A 17 3.45 -7.95 28.66
C ASP A 17 1.99 -8.24 29.02
N GLU A 18 1.21 -7.20 29.34
CA GLU A 18 -0.24 -7.33 29.54
C GLU A 18 -0.93 -7.87 28.28
N PHE A 19 -0.55 -7.38 27.09
CA PHE A 19 -1.09 -7.89 25.82
C PHE A 19 -0.82 -9.39 25.64
N LEU A 20 0.39 -9.85 25.95
CA LEU A 20 0.78 -11.25 25.77
C LEU A 20 0.16 -12.18 26.82
N ASP A 21 -0.18 -11.67 28.02
CA ASP A 21 -0.89 -12.43 29.06
C ASP A 21 -2.29 -12.90 28.61
N PHE A 22 -2.88 -12.28 27.58
CA PHE A 22 -4.12 -12.76 26.96
C PHE A 22 -3.96 -14.05 26.14
N ASN A 23 -2.73 -14.52 25.92
CA ASN A 23 -2.42 -15.71 25.12
C ASN A 23 -3.09 -15.68 23.73
N PRO A 24 -2.79 -14.67 22.88
CA PRO A 24 -3.43 -14.55 21.58
C PRO A 24 -3.14 -15.75 20.69
N ASP A 25 -4.15 -16.21 19.96
CA ASP A 25 -4.01 -17.24 18.90
C ASP A 25 -3.40 -16.65 17.61
N LEU A 26 -3.58 -15.34 17.40
CA LEU A 26 -3.09 -14.57 16.25
C LEU A 26 -2.77 -13.15 16.71
N ILE A 27 -1.60 -12.65 16.31
CA ILE A 27 -1.22 -11.24 16.46
C ILE A 27 -1.33 -10.57 15.09
N TYR A 28 -2.08 -9.47 15.02
CA TYR A 28 -2.29 -8.72 13.79
C TYR A 28 -1.71 -7.30 13.94
N ILE A 29 -0.64 -7.00 13.20
CA ILE A 29 0.05 -5.71 13.24
C ILE A 29 -0.59 -4.76 12.21
N ALA A 30 -1.29 -3.74 12.69
CA ALA A 30 -2.01 -2.76 11.85
C ALA A 30 -1.51 -1.31 12.07
N VAL A 31 -0.20 -1.17 12.22
CA VAL A 31 0.51 0.12 12.35
C VAL A 31 1.36 0.40 11.10
N PRO A 32 1.86 1.64 10.88
CA PRO A 32 2.81 1.91 9.81
C PRO A 32 4.05 1.01 9.88
N VAL A 33 4.69 0.74 8.74
CA VAL A 33 5.74 -0.29 8.63
C VAL A 33 6.90 -0.11 9.62
N ASN A 34 7.34 1.12 9.85
CA ASN A 34 8.43 1.41 10.78
C ASN A 34 8.04 1.05 12.24
N ALA A 35 6.83 1.42 12.66
CA ALA A 35 6.30 1.00 13.96
C ALA A 35 6.07 -0.52 14.02
N GLY A 36 5.69 -1.15 12.90
CA GLY A 36 5.54 -2.60 12.80
C GLY A 36 6.86 -3.33 13.04
N ILE A 37 7.97 -2.80 12.54
CA ILE A 37 9.33 -3.33 12.79
C ILE A 37 9.67 -3.25 14.28
N GLU A 38 9.37 -2.13 14.95
CA GLU A 38 9.59 -1.98 16.40
C GLU A 38 8.77 -3.02 17.19
N VAL A 39 7.50 -3.23 16.83
CA VAL A 39 6.64 -4.27 17.43
C VAL A 39 7.25 -5.66 17.23
N LEU A 40 7.73 -6.01 16.02
CA LEU A 40 8.37 -7.30 15.78
C LEU A 40 9.62 -7.50 16.65
N GLN A 41 10.45 -6.48 16.81
CA GLN A 41 11.66 -6.56 17.65
C GLN A 41 11.31 -6.86 19.11
N GLU A 42 10.27 -6.21 19.64
CA GLU A 42 9.80 -6.48 20.99
C GLU A 42 9.25 -7.90 21.14
N LEU A 43 8.42 -8.36 20.21
CA LEU A 43 7.91 -9.74 20.17
C LEU A 43 9.05 -10.77 20.06
N GLY A 44 10.09 -10.45 19.28
CA GLY A 44 11.30 -11.25 19.13
C GLY A 44 12.08 -11.37 20.44
N HIS A 45 12.31 -10.25 21.15
CA HIS A 45 12.97 -10.26 22.46
C HIS A 45 12.22 -11.10 23.50
N LYS A 46 10.88 -11.11 23.41
CA LYS A 46 10.01 -11.92 24.28
C LYS A 46 9.84 -13.36 23.80
N ASN A 47 10.49 -13.76 22.70
CA ASN A 47 10.45 -15.11 22.11
C ASN A 47 9.04 -15.61 21.78
N VAL A 48 8.17 -14.71 21.30
CA VAL A 48 6.79 -15.04 20.93
C VAL A 48 6.75 -16.06 19.79
N ARG A 49 5.89 -17.07 19.91
CA ARG A 49 5.72 -18.16 18.94
C ARG A 49 4.35 -18.20 18.25
N THR A 50 3.41 -17.38 18.73
CA THR A 50 2.09 -17.19 18.11
C THR A 50 2.26 -16.79 16.65
N LEU A 51 1.29 -17.17 15.80
CA LEU A 51 1.24 -16.70 14.42
C LEU A 51 1.07 -15.17 14.41
N ILE A 52 1.90 -14.49 13.64
CA ILE A 52 1.89 -13.04 13.46
C ILE A 52 1.63 -12.73 11.99
N THR A 53 0.77 -11.75 11.73
CA THR A 53 0.57 -11.14 10.41
C THR A 53 0.48 -9.63 10.53
N ASP A 54 0.44 -8.94 9.39
CA ASP A 54 0.39 -7.48 9.36
C ASP A 54 -0.57 -6.94 8.28
N ALA A 55 -0.67 -5.62 8.18
CA ALA A 55 -1.37 -4.90 7.10
C ALA A 55 -0.54 -3.76 6.49
N CYS A 56 0.79 -3.78 6.63
CA CYS A 56 1.67 -2.72 6.10
C CYS A 56 1.62 -2.68 4.57
N SER A 57 1.88 -1.51 3.99
CA SER A 57 1.82 -1.35 2.53
C SER A 57 3.06 -1.84 1.78
N THR A 58 4.16 -2.09 2.49
CA THR A 58 5.42 -2.65 1.99
C THR A 58 5.74 -3.94 2.74
N LYS A 59 6.52 -4.85 2.14
CA LYS A 59 6.67 -6.22 2.64
C LYS A 59 8.11 -6.69 2.81
N ALA A 60 9.06 -6.27 1.97
CA ALA A 60 10.42 -6.79 1.99
C ALA A 60 11.08 -6.60 3.37
N THR A 61 11.06 -5.38 3.90
CA THR A 61 11.71 -5.06 5.18
C THR A 61 11.08 -5.78 6.37
N ILE A 62 9.75 -5.76 6.49
CA ILE A 62 9.05 -6.36 7.63
C ILE A 62 9.15 -7.90 7.62
N CYS A 63 9.03 -8.53 6.45
CA CYS A 63 9.23 -9.98 6.31
C CYS A 63 10.68 -10.37 6.63
N TYR A 64 11.66 -9.59 6.16
CA TYR A 64 13.07 -9.82 6.45
C TYR A 64 13.36 -9.74 7.95
N GLU A 65 12.89 -8.70 8.65
CA GLU A 65 13.12 -8.54 10.09
C GLU A 65 12.44 -9.65 10.88
N ALA A 66 11.19 -10.03 10.53
CA ALA A 66 10.50 -11.14 11.17
C ALA A 66 11.27 -12.47 11.03
N GLY A 67 11.78 -12.75 9.82
CA GLY A 67 12.59 -13.94 9.55
C GLY A 67 13.91 -13.95 10.34
N LYS A 68 14.58 -12.80 10.43
CA LYS A 68 15.81 -12.61 11.23
C LYS A 68 15.58 -12.86 12.71
N LEU A 69 14.41 -12.49 13.24
CA LEU A 69 14.01 -12.71 14.63
C LEU A 69 13.48 -14.13 14.89
N GLY A 70 13.31 -14.96 13.84
CA GLY A 70 12.80 -16.33 13.97
C GLY A 70 11.34 -16.40 14.42
N LEU A 71 10.56 -15.36 14.11
CA LEU A 71 9.14 -15.27 14.45
C LEU A 71 8.29 -16.13 13.49
N ASN A 72 7.18 -16.66 13.99
CA ASN A 72 6.17 -17.30 13.16
C ASN A 72 5.32 -16.23 12.45
N PHE A 73 5.83 -15.72 11.32
CA PHE A 73 5.27 -14.56 10.64
C PHE A 73 4.84 -14.87 9.21
N CYS A 74 3.70 -14.32 8.80
CA CYS A 74 3.27 -14.26 7.41
C CYS A 74 2.81 -12.84 7.10
N GLY A 75 3.52 -12.16 6.20
CA GLY A 75 3.21 -10.79 5.83
C GLY A 75 1.85 -10.68 5.16
N GLY A 76 1.13 -9.59 5.44
CA GLY A 76 -0.21 -9.32 4.93
C GLY A 76 -0.33 -7.90 4.38
N HIS A 77 -1.01 -7.73 3.26
CA HIS A 77 -1.35 -6.42 2.71
C HIS A 77 -2.76 -6.46 2.12
N PRO A 78 -3.78 -6.00 2.86
CA PRO A 78 -5.10 -5.76 2.28
C PRO A 78 -5.03 -4.56 1.33
N ILE A 79 -5.31 -4.79 0.05
CA ILE A 79 -5.40 -3.76 -0.98
C ILE A 79 -6.79 -3.13 -0.91
N ALA A 80 -7.01 -2.46 0.20
CA ALA A 80 -8.23 -1.75 0.55
C ALA A 80 -7.82 -0.51 1.34
N GLY A 81 -8.38 0.62 0.99
CA GLY A 81 -8.04 1.87 1.66
C GLY A 81 -8.84 3.03 1.13
N LYS A 82 -9.03 3.99 2.01
CA LYS A 82 -9.50 5.32 1.65
C LYS A 82 -8.33 6.27 1.85
N GLU A 83 -8.31 7.34 1.06
CA GLU A 83 -7.41 8.50 1.23
C GLU A 83 -7.51 9.19 2.61
N VAL A 84 -8.36 8.71 3.52
CA VAL A 84 -8.51 9.22 4.90
C VAL A 84 -8.17 8.13 5.92
N SER A 85 -7.28 8.47 6.85
CA SER A 85 -6.82 7.57 7.93
C SER A 85 -7.66 7.69 9.20
N GLY A 86 -7.52 6.72 10.11
CA GLY A 86 -8.08 6.75 11.47
C GLY A 86 -9.35 5.92 11.68
N PHE A 87 -9.54 5.44 12.91
CA PHE A 87 -10.62 4.52 13.28
C PHE A 87 -12.02 5.05 12.96
N ALA A 88 -12.24 6.37 13.05
CA ALA A 88 -13.52 7.00 12.73
C ALA A 88 -13.96 6.81 11.26
N ASN A 89 -13.03 6.45 10.37
CA ASN A 89 -13.27 6.17 8.95
C ASN A 89 -13.37 4.66 8.64
N SER A 90 -13.37 3.80 9.67
CA SER A 90 -13.47 2.36 9.49
C SER A 90 -14.87 1.95 9.01
N GLU A 91 -14.93 0.96 8.12
CA GLU A 91 -16.17 0.42 7.58
C GLU A 91 -16.10 -1.10 7.55
N ALA A 92 -17.15 -1.75 8.05
CA ALA A 92 -17.21 -3.21 8.16
C ALA A 92 -17.04 -3.92 6.80
N GLU A 93 -17.58 -3.33 5.73
CA GLU A 93 -17.54 -3.91 4.39
C GLU A 93 -16.30 -3.46 3.58
N LEU A 94 -15.38 -2.67 4.14
CA LEU A 94 -14.23 -2.09 3.43
C LEU A 94 -13.36 -3.15 2.73
N LEU A 95 -13.20 -4.30 3.38
CA LEU A 95 -12.33 -5.38 2.91
C LEU A 95 -13.05 -6.34 1.94
N LYS A 96 -14.37 -6.23 1.78
CA LYS A 96 -15.12 -7.19 0.98
C LYS A 96 -14.83 -7.01 -0.50
N GLY A 97 -14.43 -8.11 -1.15
CA GLY A 97 -14.01 -8.13 -2.55
C GLY A 97 -12.62 -7.54 -2.79
N ALA A 98 -11.98 -6.97 -1.77
CA ALA A 98 -10.63 -6.44 -1.87
C ALA A 98 -9.61 -7.56 -2.08
N LEU A 99 -8.52 -7.25 -2.77
CA LEU A 99 -7.39 -8.15 -2.89
C LEU A 99 -6.62 -8.12 -1.57
N HIS A 100 -6.17 -9.27 -1.07
CA HIS A 100 -5.27 -9.36 0.08
C HIS A 100 -4.04 -10.17 -0.35
N ILE A 101 -2.85 -9.60 -0.17
CA ILE A 101 -1.60 -10.26 -0.50
C ILE A 101 -0.97 -10.84 0.75
N LEU A 102 -0.66 -12.13 0.72
CA LEU A 102 0.15 -12.80 1.75
C LEU A 102 1.56 -13.03 1.23
N THR A 103 2.56 -12.83 2.08
CA THR A 103 3.98 -12.96 1.73
C THR A 103 4.78 -13.73 2.76
N ASP A 104 5.68 -14.60 2.28
CA ASP A 104 6.74 -15.27 3.04
C ASP A 104 6.37 -15.97 4.35
N GLY A 105 5.10 -16.37 4.51
CA GLY A 105 4.68 -17.30 5.55
C GLY A 105 4.95 -18.76 5.19
N ASP A 106 5.04 -19.62 6.20
CA ASP A 106 5.02 -21.07 5.99
C ASP A 106 3.66 -21.55 5.48
N GLU A 107 3.61 -22.79 4.96
CA GLU A 107 2.41 -23.33 4.32
C GLU A 107 1.19 -23.36 5.25
N ALA A 108 1.40 -23.72 6.52
CA ALA A 108 0.34 -23.79 7.52
C ALA A 108 -0.23 -22.39 7.85
N SER A 109 0.65 -21.42 8.05
CA SER A 109 0.30 -20.03 8.36
C SER A 109 -0.44 -19.39 7.19
N VAL A 110 0.05 -19.60 5.96
CA VAL A 110 -0.62 -19.14 4.74
C VAL A 110 -2.01 -19.75 4.61
N GLU A 111 -2.18 -21.05 4.89
CA GLU A 111 -3.49 -21.71 4.82
C GLU A 111 -4.48 -21.13 5.84
N ILE A 112 -4.04 -20.92 7.09
CA ILE A 112 -4.84 -20.33 8.16
C ILE A 112 -5.29 -18.92 7.78
N LEU A 113 -4.34 -18.06 7.41
CA LEU A 113 -4.61 -16.66 7.08
C LEU A 113 -5.43 -16.54 5.80
N LYS A 114 -5.19 -17.37 4.79
CA LYS A 114 -6.01 -17.40 3.58
C LYS A 114 -7.47 -17.69 3.93
N LYS A 115 -7.74 -18.76 4.70
CA LYS A 115 -9.11 -19.10 5.14
C LYS A 115 -9.75 -17.98 5.95
N LEU A 116 -8.99 -17.34 6.84
CA LEU A 116 -9.47 -16.21 7.64
C LEU A 116 -9.88 -15.04 6.75
N HIS A 117 -9.00 -14.58 5.86
CA HIS A 117 -9.25 -13.43 5.01
C HIS A 117 -10.33 -13.68 3.94
N GLU A 118 -10.41 -14.89 3.39
CA GLU A 118 -11.50 -15.28 2.48
C GLU A 118 -12.87 -15.31 3.18
N LYS A 119 -12.93 -15.68 4.47
CA LYS A 119 -14.16 -15.59 5.27
C LYS A 119 -14.62 -14.14 5.49
N ILE A 120 -13.68 -13.18 5.53
CA ILE A 120 -13.97 -11.74 5.56
C ILE A 120 -14.44 -11.24 4.17
N GLY A 121 -14.33 -12.07 3.14
CA GLY A 121 -14.76 -11.76 1.77
C GLY A 121 -13.67 -11.18 0.89
N MET A 122 -12.40 -11.21 1.33
CA MET A 122 -11.26 -10.82 0.50
C MET A 122 -10.90 -11.88 -0.53
N LYS A 123 -10.21 -11.46 -1.60
CA LYS A 123 -9.57 -12.33 -2.58
C LYS A 123 -8.10 -12.45 -2.23
N VAL A 124 -7.65 -13.63 -1.80
CA VAL A 124 -6.27 -13.80 -1.32
C VAL A 124 -5.35 -14.24 -2.47
N LYS A 125 -4.18 -13.60 -2.57
CA LYS A 125 -3.05 -14.04 -3.39
C LYS A 125 -1.81 -14.20 -2.51
N VAL A 126 -0.91 -15.09 -2.92
CA VAL A 126 0.35 -15.34 -2.23
C VAL A 126 1.50 -15.02 -3.18
N MET A 127 2.51 -14.29 -2.72
CA MET A 127 3.72 -13.99 -3.49
C MET A 127 4.92 -13.76 -2.56
N LYS A 128 6.10 -13.54 -3.14
CA LYS A 128 7.31 -13.13 -2.41
C LYS A 128 7.24 -11.66 -2.03
N ALA A 129 7.82 -11.29 -0.89
CA ALA A 129 7.81 -9.92 -0.39
C ALA A 129 8.51 -8.94 -1.35
N GLU A 130 9.63 -9.35 -1.95
CA GLU A 130 10.35 -8.51 -2.91
C GLU A 130 9.51 -8.28 -4.18
N TYR A 131 8.86 -9.33 -4.69
CA TYR A 131 7.99 -9.20 -5.86
C TYR A 131 6.73 -8.37 -5.58
N HIS A 132 6.22 -8.45 -4.36
CA HIS A 132 5.16 -7.57 -3.89
C HIS A 132 5.60 -6.10 -4.00
N ASP A 133 6.74 -5.74 -3.42
CA ASP A 133 7.21 -4.35 -3.39
C ASP A 133 7.58 -3.84 -4.79
N GLU A 134 8.08 -4.69 -5.69
CA GLU A 134 8.25 -4.38 -7.11
C GLU A 134 6.91 -4.01 -7.77
N ILE A 135 5.89 -4.88 -7.64
CA ILE A 135 4.56 -4.65 -8.23
C ILE A 135 3.94 -3.36 -7.68
N PHE A 136 3.85 -3.23 -6.35
CA PHE A 136 3.15 -2.10 -5.72
C PHE A 136 3.95 -0.81 -5.81
N GLY A 137 5.27 -0.88 -5.98
CA GLY A 137 6.10 0.24 -6.40
C GLY A 137 5.56 0.89 -7.68
N VAL A 138 5.25 0.08 -8.69
CA VAL A 138 4.72 0.56 -9.99
C VAL A 138 3.22 0.89 -9.94
N VAL A 139 2.39 0.00 -9.38
CA VAL A 139 0.93 0.10 -9.51
C VAL A 139 0.24 0.91 -8.41
N SER A 140 0.96 1.28 -7.35
CA SER A 140 0.41 2.03 -6.21
C SER A 140 1.30 3.20 -5.80
N HIS A 141 2.57 2.95 -5.44
CA HIS A 141 3.42 3.97 -4.83
C HIS A 141 3.79 5.08 -5.83
N PHE A 142 4.22 4.67 -7.02
CA PHE A 142 4.57 5.61 -8.06
C PHE A 142 3.38 6.50 -8.51
N PRO A 143 2.16 5.99 -8.70
CA PRO A 143 0.97 6.82 -8.91
C PRO A 143 0.75 7.88 -7.82
N HIS A 144 0.93 7.54 -6.54
CA HIS A 144 0.83 8.52 -5.45
C HIS A 144 1.90 9.60 -5.56
N LEU A 145 3.16 9.20 -5.83
CA LEU A 145 4.25 10.15 -6.05
C LEU A 145 3.95 11.13 -7.18
N ILE A 146 3.45 10.63 -8.32
CA ILE A 146 3.08 11.47 -9.47
C ILE A 146 1.94 12.42 -9.12
N SER A 147 0.96 11.97 -8.34
CA SER A 147 -0.12 12.82 -7.84
C SER A 147 0.41 13.96 -6.96
N PHE A 148 1.32 13.66 -6.01
CA PHE A 148 1.99 14.68 -5.18
C PHE A 148 2.82 15.66 -6.03
N ALA A 149 3.64 15.14 -6.95
CA ALA A 149 4.49 15.96 -7.82
C ALA A 149 3.68 16.88 -8.75
N LEU A 150 2.52 16.42 -9.22
CA LEU A 150 1.62 17.27 -10.01
C LEU A 150 1.06 18.42 -9.17
N MET A 151 0.64 18.16 -7.94
CA MET A 151 0.19 19.21 -7.02
C MET A 151 1.33 20.20 -6.72
N GLU A 152 2.55 19.69 -6.51
CA GLU A 152 3.74 20.52 -6.31
C GLU A 152 4.00 21.43 -7.52
N LEU A 153 3.89 20.90 -8.75
CA LEU A 153 4.04 21.69 -9.97
C LEU A 153 3.04 22.85 -10.06
N ILE A 154 1.77 22.61 -9.72
CA ILE A 154 0.74 23.65 -9.71
C ILE A 154 1.08 24.74 -8.70
N LEU A 155 1.43 24.36 -7.47
CA LEU A 155 1.79 25.30 -6.41
C LEU A 155 3.03 26.12 -6.76
N LYS A 156 4.03 25.51 -7.43
CA LYS A 156 5.22 26.21 -7.94
C LYS A 156 4.92 27.18 -9.09
N LYS A 157 3.85 26.94 -9.86
CA LYS A 157 3.44 27.82 -10.98
C LYS A 157 2.62 28.99 -10.48
N ASP A 158 1.44 28.69 -9.94
CA ASP A 158 0.52 29.66 -9.34
C ASP A 158 -0.63 28.87 -8.69
N LYS A 159 -0.86 29.09 -7.39
CA LYS A 159 -1.96 28.45 -6.65
C LYS A 159 -3.33 28.79 -7.22
N ASN A 160 -3.50 29.95 -7.87
CA ASN A 160 -4.77 30.34 -8.49
C ASN A 160 -5.15 29.43 -9.67
N LEU A 161 -4.22 28.64 -10.22
CA LEU A 161 -4.53 27.63 -11.24
C LEU A 161 -5.53 26.57 -10.75
N LEU A 162 -5.64 26.38 -9.42
CA LEU A 162 -6.61 25.46 -8.83
C LEU A 162 -8.07 25.85 -9.14
N GLU A 163 -8.36 27.14 -9.38
CA GLU A 163 -9.69 27.63 -9.74
C GLU A 163 -10.14 27.15 -11.13
N TYR A 164 -9.19 26.74 -11.98
CA TYR A 164 -9.44 26.29 -13.36
C TYR A 164 -9.43 24.76 -13.50
N THR A 165 -9.43 24.03 -12.39
CA THR A 165 -9.39 22.56 -12.38
C THR A 165 -10.76 21.93 -12.65
N GLY A 166 -10.76 20.82 -13.39
CA GLY A 166 -11.98 20.05 -13.71
C GLY A 166 -12.00 18.67 -13.04
N GLY A 167 -13.03 17.87 -13.34
CA GLY A 167 -13.22 16.53 -12.76
C GLY A 167 -12.01 15.61 -12.92
N GLY A 168 -11.44 15.53 -14.13
CA GLY A 168 -10.27 14.69 -14.38
C GLY A 168 -9.02 15.08 -13.57
N PHE A 169 -8.84 16.37 -13.26
CA PHE A 169 -7.75 16.79 -12.38
C PHE A 169 -8.02 16.33 -10.95
N LYS A 170 -9.24 16.57 -10.44
CA LYS A 170 -9.66 16.14 -9.10
C LYS A 170 -9.51 14.63 -8.91
N ASP A 171 -9.89 13.85 -9.90
CA ASP A 171 -9.77 12.38 -9.85
C ASP A 171 -8.31 11.93 -9.83
N PHE A 172 -7.46 12.55 -10.65
CA PHE A 172 -6.04 12.21 -10.74
C PHE A 172 -5.26 12.62 -9.48
N THR A 173 -5.61 13.77 -8.89
CA THR A 173 -4.95 14.29 -7.69
C THR A 173 -5.62 13.88 -6.38
N ARG A 174 -6.71 13.11 -6.42
CA ARG A 174 -7.46 12.67 -5.22
C ARG A 174 -6.53 12.03 -4.19
N ILE A 175 -5.63 11.18 -4.66
CA ILE A 175 -4.68 10.45 -3.81
C ILE A 175 -3.52 11.30 -3.28
N ALA A 176 -3.34 12.55 -3.75
CA ALA A 176 -2.41 13.50 -3.14
C ALA A 176 -2.94 14.07 -1.80
N ALA A 177 -4.18 13.75 -1.41
CA ALA A 177 -4.72 14.09 -0.09
C ALA A 177 -4.39 13.05 0.99
N SER A 178 -3.61 12.01 0.64
CA SER A 178 -3.29 10.90 1.54
C SER A 178 -2.37 11.30 2.69
N ASP A 179 -2.34 10.49 3.75
CA ASP A 179 -1.59 10.75 4.97
C ASP A 179 -0.06 10.87 4.73
N PRO A 180 0.57 11.99 5.13
CA PRO A 180 1.98 12.23 4.84
C PRO A 180 2.93 11.32 5.61
N VAL A 181 2.57 10.84 6.81
CA VAL A 181 3.42 9.96 7.63
C VAL A 181 3.49 8.58 6.98
N MET A 182 2.34 8.00 6.66
CA MET A 182 2.24 6.72 5.98
C MET A 182 2.98 6.74 4.63
N TRP A 183 2.79 7.79 3.82
CA TRP A 183 3.42 7.85 2.50
C TRP A 183 4.92 8.15 2.56
N SER A 184 5.41 8.90 3.55
CA SER A 184 6.85 9.05 3.75
C SER A 184 7.52 7.72 4.14
N ASP A 185 6.84 6.91 4.96
CA ASP A 185 7.32 5.59 5.33
C ASP A 185 7.36 4.67 4.11
N ILE A 186 6.28 4.59 3.33
CA ILE A 186 6.20 3.78 2.10
C ILE A 186 7.30 4.16 1.10
N PHE A 187 7.51 5.46 0.88
CA PHE A 187 8.53 5.93 -0.06
C PHE A 187 9.94 5.66 0.42
N THR A 188 10.17 5.70 1.73
CA THR A 188 11.47 5.40 2.31
C THR A 188 11.77 3.90 2.24
N ASP A 189 10.80 3.09 2.65
CA ASP A 189 10.94 1.63 2.76
C ASP A 189 11.05 0.97 1.38
N ASN A 190 10.31 1.45 0.38
CA ASN A 190 10.38 0.96 -1.00
C ASN A 190 11.16 1.88 -1.96
N SER A 191 12.15 2.59 -1.42
CA SER A 191 12.87 3.65 -2.14
C SER A 191 13.61 3.18 -3.38
N GLU A 192 14.23 1.99 -3.37
CA GLU A 192 14.97 1.44 -4.50
C GLU A 192 14.06 1.23 -5.72
N HIS A 193 12.96 0.50 -5.55
CA HIS A 193 12.01 0.26 -6.65
C HIS A 193 11.38 1.57 -7.13
N ILE A 194 11.01 2.46 -6.22
CA ILE A 194 10.43 3.76 -6.60
C ILE A 194 11.42 4.59 -7.41
N SER A 195 12.70 4.63 -7.00
CA SER A 195 13.74 5.36 -7.74
C SER A 195 13.90 4.83 -9.16
N ASN A 196 13.93 3.52 -9.33
CA ASN A 196 14.03 2.90 -10.65
C ASN A 196 12.82 3.25 -11.54
N VAL A 197 11.61 3.22 -10.98
CA VAL A 197 10.38 3.58 -11.70
C VAL A 197 10.36 5.07 -12.07
N ILE A 198 10.90 5.95 -11.22
CA ILE A 198 11.07 7.38 -11.54
C ILE A 198 11.94 7.55 -12.77
N ASP A 199 13.10 6.88 -12.83
CA ASP A 199 14.03 6.98 -13.96
C ASP A 199 13.36 6.50 -15.26
N GLU A 200 12.70 5.35 -15.24
CA GLU A 200 11.94 4.83 -16.38
C GLU A 200 10.85 5.81 -16.84
N TYR A 201 10.15 6.44 -15.89
CA TYR A 201 9.11 7.41 -16.23
C TYR A 201 9.67 8.72 -16.79
N ILE A 202 10.82 9.18 -16.31
CA ILE A 202 11.53 10.34 -16.86
C ILE A 202 11.88 10.08 -18.33
N ASP A 203 12.37 8.89 -18.66
CA ASP A 203 12.66 8.50 -20.04
C ASP A 203 11.40 8.51 -20.91
N ILE A 204 10.28 8.00 -20.39
CA ILE A 204 8.98 8.06 -21.06
C ILE A 204 8.54 9.51 -21.30
N LEU A 205 8.65 10.39 -20.30
CA LEU A 205 8.30 11.81 -20.42
C LEU A 205 9.19 12.54 -21.43
N ASN A 206 10.48 12.22 -21.47
CA ASN A 206 11.42 12.78 -22.43
C ASN A 206 11.06 12.38 -23.87
N ASP A 207 10.69 11.12 -24.11
CA ASP A 207 10.16 10.70 -25.42
C ASP A 207 8.87 11.45 -25.77
N TRP A 208 7.89 11.53 -24.85
CA TRP A 208 6.67 12.31 -25.08
C TRP A 208 6.97 13.77 -25.44
N LYS A 209 7.85 14.44 -24.70
CA LYS A 209 8.30 15.80 -24.98
C LYS A 209 8.94 15.91 -26.37
N GLN A 210 9.78 14.95 -26.76
CA GLN A 210 10.38 14.93 -28.09
C GLN A 210 9.32 14.80 -29.19
N GLN A 211 8.37 13.86 -29.06
CA GLN A 211 7.31 13.67 -30.06
C GLN A 211 6.38 14.89 -30.17
N ILE A 212 6.08 15.55 -29.05
CA ILE A 212 5.29 16.79 -29.04
C ILE A 212 6.04 17.91 -29.79
N ASN A 213 7.34 18.06 -29.54
CA ASN A 213 8.15 19.10 -30.18
C ASN A 213 8.29 18.91 -31.69
N LYS A 214 8.28 17.66 -32.18
CA LYS A 214 8.27 17.36 -33.62
C LYS A 214 6.96 17.76 -34.30
N LYS A 215 5.86 17.89 -33.56
CA LYS A 215 4.52 18.26 -34.07
C LYS A 215 3.97 17.31 -35.15
N GLU A 216 4.43 16.06 -35.15
CA GLU A 216 3.99 15.02 -36.08
C GLU A 216 2.72 14.32 -35.55
N LYS A 217 1.56 14.88 -35.89
CA LYS A 217 0.25 14.36 -35.42
C LYS A 217 0.06 12.85 -35.63
N PRO A 218 0.41 12.22 -36.77
CA PRO A 218 0.24 10.78 -36.95
C PRO A 218 1.03 9.94 -35.93
N VAL A 219 2.25 10.36 -35.58
CA VAL A 219 3.10 9.67 -34.60
C VAL A 219 2.48 9.77 -33.20
N LEU A 220 2.06 10.98 -32.80
CA LEU A 220 1.37 11.20 -31.53
C LEU A 220 0.07 10.37 -31.43
N MET A 221 -0.72 10.33 -32.51
CA MET A 221 -1.95 9.53 -32.54
C MET A 221 -1.68 8.03 -32.35
N LYS A 222 -0.64 7.50 -32.98
CA LYS A 222 -0.25 6.09 -32.82
C LYS A 222 0.14 5.80 -31.36
N LYS A 223 0.96 6.67 -30.75
CA LYS A 223 1.39 6.54 -29.36
C LYS A 223 0.20 6.61 -28.38
N ILE A 224 -0.69 7.58 -28.54
CA ILE A 224 -1.91 7.73 -27.73
C ILE A 224 -2.83 6.50 -27.86
N ARG A 225 -3.07 6.02 -29.08
CA ARG A 225 -3.92 4.83 -29.29
C ARG A 225 -3.37 3.60 -28.58
N HIS A 226 -2.06 3.38 -28.67
CA HIS A 226 -1.42 2.23 -28.03
C HIS A 226 -1.69 2.20 -26.51
N VAL A 227 -1.45 3.32 -25.81
CA VAL A 227 -1.67 3.39 -24.36
C VAL A 227 -3.17 3.41 -23.99
N SER A 228 -4.01 4.06 -24.80
CA SER A 228 -5.45 4.13 -24.57
C SER A 228 -6.11 2.76 -24.69
N SER A 229 -5.70 1.94 -25.66
CA SER A 229 -6.24 0.59 -25.82
C SER A 229 -5.87 -0.31 -24.64
N ALA A 230 -4.64 -0.23 -24.14
CA ALA A 230 -4.23 -0.96 -22.94
C ALA A 230 -5.12 -0.62 -21.72
N ARG A 231 -5.48 0.66 -21.55
CA ARG A 231 -6.36 1.11 -20.47
C ARG A 231 -7.80 0.62 -20.61
N GLN A 232 -8.33 0.56 -21.84
CA GLN A 232 -9.68 0.09 -22.12
C GLN A 232 -9.84 -1.40 -21.79
N CYS A 233 -8.84 -2.22 -22.14
CA CYS A 233 -8.84 -3.65 -21.82
C CYS A 233 -8.82 -3.95 -20.30
N LEU A 234 -8.41 -3.00 -19.45
CA LEU A 234 -8.40 -3.18 -17.99
C LEU A 234 -9.83 -3.43 -17.45
N TYR A 235 -10.84 -2.81 -18.07
CA TYR A 235 -12.24 -2.90 -17.63
C TYR A 235 -13.00 -4.08 -18.25
N GLU A 236 -12.44 -4.75 -19.26
CA GLU A 236 -13.06 -5.93 -19.88
C GLU A 236 -12.74 -7.23 -19.12
N LYS A 237 -11.80 -7.18 -18.16
CA LYS A 237 -11.32 -8.34 -17.37
C LYS A 237 -11.79 -8.35 -15.91
N ILE A 238 -12.67 -7.43 -15.51
CA ILE A 238 -13.31 -7.37 -14.19
C ILE A 238 -14.79 -7.68 -14.38
#